data_AF-A0A2T2UXD5-F1
#
_entry.id   AF-A0A2T2UXD5-F1
#
_cell.length_a   1.000
_cell.length_b   1.000
_cell.length_c   1.000
_cell.angle_alpha   90.00
_cell.angle_beta   90.00
_cell.angle_gamma   90.00
#
_symmetry.space_group_name_H-M   'P 1'
#
loop_
_entity.id
_entity.type
_entity.pdbx_description
1 polymer ?
#
loop_
_entity_poly.entity_id
_entity_poly.type
_entity_poly.pdbx_seq_one_letter_code
_entity_poly.pdbx_strand_id
1 'polypeptide(L)'
;MKISLPERPDPVHVGKLLCIGRNYADHASEMNRDVPETPMVFLKPATALIRTGEAVRLPPQSQDVHHEVELVAVIGTRGKHIARDRALDHVAGYALGLDMTARDLQSAAKQRRHPWSVAKGFDTFAP
;
A
#
# COMPACT_ATOMS: atom_id res chain seq x y z
N MET A 1 -1.08 -14.28 3.21
CA MET A 1 -2.56 -14.43 3.04
C MET A 1 -2.87 -14.92 1.62
N LYS A 2 -4.02 -15.56 1.39
CA LYS A 2 -4.51 -15.91 0.04
C LYS A 2 -5.73 -15.04 -0.30
N ILE A 3 -5.77 -14.51 -1.51
CA ILE A 3 -6.90 -13.75 -2.05
C ILE A 3 -7.48 -14.46 -3.27
N SER A 4 -8.81 -14.43 -3.40
CA SER A 4 -9.54 -14.99 -4.54
C SER A 4 -9.94 -13.86 -5.47
N LEU A 5 -9.88 -14.09 -6.78
CA LEU A 5 -10.33 -13.14 -7.80
C LEU A 5 -11.47 -13.78 -8.60
N PRO A 6 -12.50 -13.02 -9.02
CA PRO A 6 -13.69 -13.58 -9.66
C PRO A 6 -13.41 -14.44 -10.90
N GLU A 7 -12.42 -14.06 -11.71
CA GLU A 7 -12.10 -14.70 -12.99
C GLU A 7 -10.86 -15.62 -12.91
N ARG A 8 -10.38 -15.92 -11.69
CA ARG A 8 -9.20 -16.77 -11.49
C ARG A 8 -9.54 -17.99 -10.62
N PRO A 9 -9.33 -19.22 -11.10
CA PRO A 9 -9.64 -20.42 -10.34
C PRO A 9 -8.72 -20.60 -9.12
N ASP A 10 -7.43 -20.28 -9.27
CA ASP A 10 -6.45 -20.42 -8.21
C ASP A 10 -6.28 -19.13 -7.40
N PRO A 11 -6.28 -19.21 -6.06
CA PRO A 11 -6.04 -18.05 -5.22
C PRO A 11 -4.60 -17.53 -5.34
N VAL A 12 -4.44 -16.21 -5.24
CA VAL A 12 -3.13 -15.55 -5.25
C VAL A 12 -2.56 -15.50 -3.84
N HIS A 13 -1.31 -15.96 -3.68
CA HIS A 13 -0.60 -15.82 -2.40
C HIS A 13 0.04 -14.44 -2.28
N VAL A 14 -0.41 -13.66 -1.29
CA VAL A 14 0.12 -12.33 -0.99
C VAL A 14 1.30 -12.46 -0.03
N GLY A 15 2.49 -12.11 -0.52
CA GLY A 15 3.71 -12.08 0.27
C GLY A 15 4.08 -10.69 0.80
N LYS A 16 3.81 -9.62 0.04
CA LYS A 16 4.05 -8.23 0.42
C LYS A 16 3.17 -7.30 -0.40
N LEU A 17 2.98 -6.08 0.09
CA LEU A 17 2.38 -4.99 -0.67
C LEU A 17 3.48 -3.98 -0.99
N LEU A 18 3.60 -3.59 -2.26
CA LEU A 18 4.43 -2.47 -2.69
C LEU A 18 3.52 -1.26 -2.89
N CYS A 19 3.83 -0.16 -2.25
CA CYS A 19 3.00 1.04 -2.23
C CYS A 19 3.81 2.22 -2.79
N ILE A 20 3.13 3.11 -3.51
CA ILE A 20 3.73 4.29 -4.14
C ILE A 20 3.12 5.54 -3.49
N GLY A 21 3.93 6.30 -2.77
CA GLY A 21 3.47 7.57 -2.22
C GLY A 21 3.64 8.73 -3.19
N ARG A 22 2.77 9.75 -3.05
CA ARG A 22 2.73 10.95 -3.92
C ARG A 22 2.50 10.65 -5.41
N ASN A 23 1.61 9.71 -5.70
CA ASN A 23 1.27 9.31 -7.07
C ASN A 23 0.05 10.05 -7.65
N TYR A 24 -0.56 10.94 -6.87
CA TYR A 24 -1.64 11.84 -7.30
C TYR A 24 -1.13 13.28 -7.20
N ALA A 25 -1.18 14.03 -8.30
CA ALA A 25 -0.67 15.40 -8.37
C ALA A 25 -1.39 16.33 -7.38
N ASP A 26 -2.70 16.17 -7.24
CA ASP A 26 -3.52 16.97 -6.31
C ASP A 26 -3.14 16.67 -4.86
N HIS A 27 -2.90 15.41 -4.51
CA HIS A 27 -2.42 15.04 -3.16
C HIS A 27 -0.99 15.53 -2.88
N ALA A 28 -0.11 15.56 -3.89
CA ALA A 28 1.22 16.16 -3.74
C ALA A 28 1.13 17.68 -3.44
N SER A 29 0.17 18.36 -4.09
CA SER A 29 -0.12 19.78 -3.87
C SER A 29 -0.69 20.07 -2.47
N GLU A 30 -1.62 19.24 -1.96
CA GLU A 30 -2.17 19.33 -0.59
C GLU A 30 -1.08 19.25 0.49
N MET A 31 0.00 18.51 0.20
CA MET A 31 1.13 18.36 1.12
C MET A 31 2.22 19.43 0.96
N ASN A 32 2.06 20.41 0.06
CA ASN A 32 3.09 21.39 -0.34
C ASN A 32 4.42 20.73 -0.74
N ARG A 33 4.38 19.69 -1.59
CA ARG A 33 5.59 18.99 -2.03
C ARG A 33 5.62 18.76 -3.53
N ASP A 34 6.82 18.87 -4.10
CA ASP A 34 7.07 18.52 -5.50
C ASP A 34 6.80 17.03 -5.76
N VAL A 35 6.31 16.74 -6.97
CA VAL A 35 6.20 15.39 -7.52
C VAL A 35 7.62 14.87 -7.72
N PRO A 36 8.01 13.77 -7.06
CA PRO A 36 9.38 13.28 -7.15
C PRO A 36 9.67 12.68 -8.54
N GLU A 37 10.88 12.89 -9.05
CA GLU A 37 11.34 12.31 -10.34
C GLU A 37 11.37 10.78 -10.33
N THR A 38 11.48 10.18 -9.14
CA THR A 38 11.43 8.73 -8.93
C THR A 38 10.29 8.38 -7.97
N PRO A 39 9.54 7.29 -8.22
CA PRO A 39 8.46 6.88 -7.34
C PRO A 39 8.96 6.63 -5.91
N MET A 40 8.28 7.22 -4.93
CA MET A 40 8.58 6.97 -3.54
C MET A 40 7.95 5.64 -3.11
N VAL A 41 8.77 4.61 -3.02
CA VAL A 41 8.32 3.24 -2.72
C VAL A 41 8.44 2.94 -1.23
N PHE A 42 7.43 2.30 -0.67
CA PHE A 42 7.50 1.64 0.64
C PHE A 42 6.75 0.31 0.62
N LEU A 43 6.88 -0.46 1.70
CA LEU A 43 6.27 -1.78 1.83
C LEU A 43 5.29 -1.82 2.99
N LYS A 44 4.22 -2.59 2.82
CA LYS A 44 3.45 -3.14 3.95
C LYS A 44 3.65 -4.66 4.02
N PRO A 45 3.74 -5.24 5.22
CA PRO A 45 3.80 -6.68 5.39
C PRO A 45 2.47 -7.33 5.00
N ALA A 46 2.47 -8.61 4.64
CA ALA A 46 1.23 -9.34 4.33
C ALA A 46 0.28 -9.46 5.54
N THR A 47 0.76 -9.23 6.77
CA THR A 47 -0.07 -9.21 8.00
C THR A 47 -0.89 -7.93 8.13
N ALA A 48 -0.55 -6.87 7.39
CA ALA A 48 -1.37 -5.66 7.32
C ALA A 48 -2.69 -5.89 6.57
N LEU A 49 -2.72 -6.88 5.67
CA LEU A 49 -3.86 -7.16 4.80
C LEU A 49 -5.03 -7.77 5.58
N ILE A 50 -6.21 -7.20 5.42
CA ILE A 50 -7.48 -7.76 5.91
C ILE A 50 -8.51 -7.81 4.78
N ARG A 51 -9.59 -8.57 4.94
CA ARG A 51 -10.67 -8.66 3.95
C ARG A 51 -11.76 -7.64 4.22
N THR A 52 -12.59 -7.41 3.21
CA THR A 52 -13.85 -6.70 3.34
C THR A 52 -14.68 -7.26 4.51
N GLY A 53 -15.11 -6.36 5.40
CA GLY A 53 -15.88 -6.69 6.59
C GLY A 53 -15.04 -6.97 7.85
N GLU A 54 -13.72 -7.16 7.71
CA GLU A 54 -12.81 -7.20 8.87
C GLU A 54 -12.51 -5.77 9.37
N ALA A 55 -12.17 -5.65 10.66
CA ALA A 55 -11.98 -4.35 11.31
C ALA A 55 -10.51 -3.89 11.30
N VAL A 56 -10.29 -2.61 11.02
CA VAL A 56 -9.01 -1.94 11.28
C VAL A 56 -8.82 -1.76 12.78
N ARG A 57 -7.66 -2.16 13.29
CA ARG A 57 -7.26 -1.98 14.70
C ARG A 57 -6.33 -0.78 14.82
N LEU A 58 -6.81 0.27 15.48
CA LEU A 58 -6.00 1.46 15.71
C LEU A 58 -4.88 1.15 16.72
N PRO A 59 -3.61 1.43 16.39
CA PRO A 59 -2.50 1.15 17.29
C PRO A 59 -2.51 2.12 18.46
N PRO A 60 -2.32 1.66 19.71
CA PRO A 60 -2.37 2.52 20.90
C PRO A 60 -1.27 3.59 20.94
N GLN A 61 -0.20 3.41 20.15
CA GLN A 61 0.90 4.37 20.03
C GLN A 61 0.57 5.59 19.15
N SER A 62 -0.55 5.57 18.42
CA SER A 62 -0.97 6.62 17.49
C SER A 62 -2.21 7.32 18.06
N GLN A 63 -2.26 8.64 17.89
CA GLN A 63 -3.45 9.45 18.17
C GLN A 63 -4.07 10.02 16.88
N ASP A 64 -3.38 9.88 15.75
CA ASP A 64 -3.81 10.41 14.47
C ASP A 64 -3.69 9.36 13.35
N VAL A 65 -4.78 8.70 13.00
CA VAL A 65 -4.82 7.66 11.95
C VAL A 65 -5.70 8.10 10.79
N HIS A 66 -5.11 8.10 9.59
CA HIS A 66 -5.77 8.48 8.34
C HIS A 66 -6.07 7.25 7.48
N HIS A 67 -7.14 7.34 6.68
CA HIS A 67 -7.39 6.46 5.54
C HIS A 67 -6.96 7.14 4.24
N GLU A 68 -6.29 6.40 3.36
CA GLU A 68 -5.90 6.83 2.01
C GLU A 68 -6.49 5.80 1.03
N VAL A 69 -7.42 6.21 0.16
CA VAL A 69 -8.04 5.29 -0.81
C VAL A 69 -7.15 5.12 -2.02
N GLU A 70 -6.89 3.87 -2.41
CA GLU A 70 -5.90 3.55 -3.44
C GLU A 70 -6.40 2.45 -4.39
N LEU A 71 -6.00 2.53 -5.65
CA LEU A 71 -6.14 1.42 -6.61
C LEU A 71 -5.05 0.38 -6.34
N VAL A 72 -5.46 -0.86 -6.08
CA VAL A 72 -4.55 -1.98 -5.82
C VAL A 72 -4.48 -2.87 -7.05
N ALA A 73 -3.28 -3.07 -7.60
CA ALA A 73 -3.02 -4.06 -8.64
C ALA A 73 -2.54 -5.39 -8.03
N VAL A 74 -3.28 -6.47 -8.27
CA VAL A 74 -2.91 -7.81 -7.80
C VAL A 74 -1.96 -8.46 -8.80
N ILE A 75 -0.72 -8.71 -8.38
CA ILE A 75 0.28 -9.36 -9.23
C ILE A 75 0.08 -10.87 -9.22
N GLY A 76 -0.28 -11.41 -10.38
CA GLY A 76 -0.60 -12.83 -10.57
C GLY A 76 0.54 -13.68 -11.10
N THR A 77 1.45 -13.06 -11.85
CA THR A 77 2.59 -13.71 -12.51
C THR A 77 3.88 -13.09 -12.00
N ARG A 78 4.80 -13.93 -11.50
CA ARG A 78 6.11 -13.46 -11.03
C ARG A 78 6.90 -12.86 -12.19
N GLY A 79 7.69 -11.82 -11.91
CA GLY A 79 8.59 -11.24 -12.90
C GLY A 79 9.64 -10.35 -12.25
N LYS A 80 10.71 -10.08 -12.99
CA LYS A 80 11.82 -9.21 -12.64
C LYS A 80 12.29 -8.50 -13.91
N HIS A 81 12.60 -7.21 -13.83
CA HIS A 81 12.97 -6.39 -14.99
C HIS A 81 11.96 -6.49 -16.15
N ILE A 82 10.66 -6.43 -15.82
CA ILE A 82 9.57 -6.54 -16.78
C ILE A 82 9.60 -5.30 -17.69
N ALA A 83 9.56 -5.51 -19.01
CA ALA A 83 9.44 -4.41 -19.97
C ALA A 83 8.11 -3.66 -19.77
N ARG A 84 8.13 -2.33 -19.92
CA ARG A 84 6.98 -1.47 -19.57
C ARG A 84 5.69 -1.89 -20.30
N ASP A 85 5.80 -2.24 -21.57
CA ASP A 85 4.71 -2.69 -22.45
C ASP A 85 4.15 -4.07 -22.08
N ARG A 86 4.89 -4.85 -21.28
CA ARG A 86 4.48 -6.17 -20.76
C ARG A 86 4.00 -6.13 -19.32
N ALA A 87 4.05 -4.97 -18.66
CA ALA A 87 3.76 -4.86 -17.22
C ALA A 87 2.35 -5.33 -16.84
N LEU A 88 1.35 -4.99 -17.66
CA LEU A 88 -0.05 -5.33 -17.38
C LEU A 88 -0.35 -6.82 -17.53
N ASP A 89 0.44 -7.57 -18.31
CA ASP A 89 0.30 -9.03 -18.43
C ASP A 89 0.56 -9.77 -17.11
N HIS A 90 1.25 -9.12 -16.17
CA HIS A 90 1.53 -9.68 -14.85
C HIS A 90 0.43 -9.39 -13.82
N VAL A 91 -0.53 -8.53 -14.14
CA VAL A 91 -1.64 -8.16 -13.26
C VAL A 91 -2.78 -9.18 -13.45
N ALA A 92 -3.19 -9.84 -12.37
CA ALA A 92 -4.31 -10.78 -12.37
C ALA A 92 -5.66 -10.13 -12.09
N GLY A 93 -5.66 -8.90 -11.59
CA GLY A 93 -6.87 -8.16 -11.28
C GLY A 93 -6.59 -6.91 -10.47
N TYR A 94 -7.65 -6.20 -10.15
CA TYR A 94 -7.60 -4.96 -9.38
C TYR A 94 -8.55 -5.02 -8.20
N ALA A 95 -8.25 -4.23 -7.17
CA ALA A 95 -9.09 -4.03 -6.01
C ALA A 95 -9.04 -2.56 -5.58
N LEU A 96 -10.02 -2.16 -4.77
CA LEU A 96 -9.92 -0.96 -3.95
C LEU A 96 -9.26 -1.35 -2.63
N GLY A 97 -8.31 -0.55 -2.15
CA GLY A 97 -7.69 -0.75 -0.86
C GLY A 97 -7.54 0.55 -0.09
N LEU A 98 -7.30 0.43 1.21
CA LEU A 98 -6.98 1.56 2.07
C LEU A 98 -5.53 1.48 2.57
N ASP A 99 -4.73 2.50 2.24
CA ASP A 99 -3.42 2.70 2.85
C ASP A 99 -3.58 3.43 4.20
N MET A 100 -3.94 2.67 5.22
CA MET A 100 -4.06 3.21 6.58
C MET A 100 -2.69 3.69 7.08
N THR A 101 -2.69 4.86 7.72
CA THR A 101 -1.47 5.57 8.11
C THR A 101 -1.62 6.19 9.49
N ALA A 102 -0.73 5.83 10.42
CA ALA A 102 -0.53 6.58 11.66
C ALA A 102 0.26 7.85 11.33
N ARG A 103 -0.43 8.96 11.11
CA ARG A 103 0.12 10.18 10.48
C ARG A 103 1.10 10.90 11.39
N ASP A 104 0.81 10.94 12.69
CA ASP A 104 1.70 11.44 13.74
C ASP A 104 3.04 10.68 13.74
N LEU A 105 2.99 9.34 13.73
CA LEU A 105 4.17 8.48 13.68
C LEU A 105 4.94 8.64 12.36
N GLN A 106 4.23 8.79 11.24
CA GLN A 106 4.86 9.03 9.94
C GLN A 106 5.62 10.36 9.94
N SER A 107 5.03 11.40 10.53
CA SER A 107 5.62 12.74 10.62
C SER A 107 6.88 12.72 11.48
N ALA A 108 6.83 12.07 12.65
CA ALA A 108 7.99 11.87 13.50
C ALA A 108 9.11 11.05 12.81
N ALA A 109 8.76 9.98 12.10
CA ALA A 109 9.71 9.18 11.34
C ALA A 109 10.36 10.00 10.22
N LYS A 110 9.59 10.79 9.47
CA LYS A 110 10.09 11.69 8.42
C LYS A 110 11.10 12.71 8.95
N GLN A 111 10.80 13.35 10.09
CA GLN A 111 11.71 14.33 10.72
C GLN A 111 13.06 13.71 11.06
N ARG A 112 13.06 12.44 11.50
CA ARG A 112 14.27 11.68 11.86
C ARG A 112 14.88 10.91 10.70
N ARG A 113 14.29 10.98 9.49
CA ARG A 113 14.66 10.17 8.32
C ARG A 113 14.65 8.66 8.59
N HIS A 114 13.76 8.21 9.47
CA HIS A 114 13.56 6.80 9.80
C HIS A 114 12.63 6.10 8.79
N PRO A 115 12.69 4.76 8.71
CA PRO A 115 11.77 3.97 7.89
C PRO A 115 10.30 4.19 8.24
N TRP A 116 9.43 4.18 7.23
CA TRP A 116 7.99 4.42 7.40
C TRP A 116 7.22 3.21 7.92
N SER A 117 7.88 2.06 8.08
CA SER A 117 7.26 0.83 8.59
C SER A 117 6.57 1.03 9.93
N VAL A 118 7.08 1.93 10.78
CA VAL A 118 6.50 2.29 12.09
C VAL A 118 5.15 3.00 12.02
N ALA A 119 4.75 3.48 10.83
CA ALA A 119 3.52 4.23 10.62
C ALA A 119 2.59 3.61 9.58
N LYS A 120 3.16 2.85 8.62
CA LYS A 120 2.44 2.24 7.50
C LYS A 120 2.26 0.72 7.66
N GLY A 121 3.04 0.06 8.53
CA GLY A 121 3.21 -1.39 8.55
C GLY A 121 2.53 -2.14 9.70
N PHE A 122 1.62 -1.50 10.45
CA PHE A 122 0.84 -2.19 11.48
C PHE A 122 -0.03 -3.29 10.87
N ASP A 123 -0.38 -4.30 11.67
CA ASP A 123 -1.41 -5.25 11.29
C ASP A 123 -2.72 -4.50 11.02
N THR A 124 -3.54 -5.02 10.10
CA THR A 124 -4.81 -4.41 9.66
C THR A 124 -4.72 -3.06 8.92
N PHE A 125 -3.52 -2.56 8.61
CA PHE A 125 -3.33 -1.28 7.90
C PHE A 125 -3.37 -1.36 6.37
N ALA A 126 -3.85 -2.48 5.82
CA ALA A 126 -4.18 -2.62 4.40
C ALA A 126 -5.52 -3.34 4.20
N PRO A 127 -6.67 -2.71 4.53
CA PRO A 127 -7.99 -3.18 4.11
C PRO A 127 -8.13 -3.27 2.59
#